data_AF-A0A3P9IU57-F1
#
_entry.id   AF-A0A3P9IU57-F1
#
_cell.length_a   1.000
_cell.length_b   1.000
_cell.length_c   1.000
_cell.angle_alpha   90.00
_cell.angle_beta   90.00
_cell.angle_gamma   90.00
#
_symmetry.space_group_name_H-M   'P 1'
#
loop_
_entity.id
_entity.type
_entity.pdbx_description
1 polymer ?
#
loop_
_entity_poly.entity_id
_entity_poly.type
_entity_poly.pdbx_seq_one_letter_code
_entity_poly.pdbx_strand_id
1 'polypeptide(L)'
;MAGSTDPHGDEMPELSDGEDDDCEDEEPWQWMEEDAQTVTCLFCDRQLSSVPATLQHCTAEHQVSLTEVIRKHGLEDYGYIKMINFIRSTKCGPSCLTGLSEGPLPWESEDFLRPALQDDLMLQTDPEELLSSDVPCISACPSSRTESYNALLLRAQTAEERARSSEEALSRAMEDLHKLKILSQNLVLNTDTSKSGNLCAVAELREDEDEAYFSSYGHYGIHEEMLKDKVRTESYRDFMYRNPDVFRDKVVLDVGCGTGILSMFAARAGAKQVIGVDQSDIVYQAMDIIRSNQLEDKITLIKGRIEDIKLPVAKVDIIISEWMGYFLLFESMLDSVVYARDLYLSDGGSVYPDLCNISLAAVGDKHKHHDRVAFWDDVYGFNMSCMKKAALPEALVEVVKMDTVISEPTVIQTIDCNRVCLSELEFTTDFSLRMTKTTVCTAIVGYFDIFFDKDCNNKVMFSTGPQVTKTHWKQTVFLLERPVSVQAGEELQGKILVRKNKKDPRALWVTIDLRDRKQTYSLQ
;
A
#
# COMPACT_ATOMS: atom_id res chain seq x y z
N MET A 1 -11.54 35.28 69.00
CA MET A 1 -11.97 34.01 69.62
C MET A 1 -12.85 33.31 68.61
N ALA A 2 -12.78 32.02 68.28
CA ALA A 2 -11.77 30.94 68.29
C ALA A 2 -12.56 29.67 67.85
N GLY A 3 -11.91 28.74 67.12
CA GLY A 3 -12.37 27.37 66.79
C GLY A 3 -12.82 27.22 65.32
N SER A 4 -12.09 26.62 64.36
CA SER A 4 -11.32 25.34 64.28
C SER A 4 -12.25 24.11 64.42
N THR A 5 -12.19 23.01 63.65
CA THR A 5 -11.13 22.35 62.87
C THR A 5 -11.72 21.20 62.01
N ASP A 6 -10.98 20.79 60.97
CA ASP A 6 -11.06 19.54 60.16
C ASP A 6 -10.80 18.24 60.99
N PRO A 7 -10.97 16.98 60.49
CA PRO A 7 -9.90 16.31 59.69
C PRO A 7 -10.29 15.15 58.69
N HIS A 8 -9.30 14.81 57.86
CA HIS A 8 -9.08 13.69 56.90
C HIS A 8 -9.37 12.22 57.31
N GLY A 9 -9.50 11.31 56.31
CA GLY A 9 -8.90 9.95 56.33
C GLY A 9 -9.68 8.78 55.65
N ASP A 10 -8.94 7.89 54.97
CA ASP A 10 -9.24 6.51 54.48
C ASP A 10 -9.87 6.29 53.09
N GLU A 11 -9.43 5.37 52.21
CA GLU A 11 -8.15 4.67 51.94
C GLU A 11 -8.35 3.89 50.61
N MET A 12 -7.29 3.77 49.80
CA MET A 12 -7.26 3.05 48.50
C MET A 12 -6.98 1.54 48.70
N PRO A 13 -7.47 0.61 47.86
CA PRO A 13 -7.03 -0.78 47.90
C PRO A 13 -5.68 -0.95 47.18
N GLU A 14 -4.74 -1.59 47.88
CA GLU A 14 -3.42 -2.02 47.39
C GLU A 14 -3.53 -3.16 46.36
N LEU A 15 -2.73 -3.08 45.30
CA LEU A 15 -2.49 -4.16 44.34
C LEU A 15 -1.40 -5.08 44.92
N SER A 16 -1.73 -6.36 45.05
CA SER A 16 -0.82 -7.42 45.50
C SER A 16 0.04 -7.89 44.32
N ASP A 17 1.35 -7.76 44.45
CA ASP A 17 2.33 -8.42 43.61
C ASP A 17 2.34 -9.93 43.91
N GLY A 18 2.13 -10.74 42.87
CA GLY A 18 2.30 -12.19 42.90
C GLY A 18 2.95 -12.62 41.60
N GLU A 19 4.25 -12.86 41.65
CA GLU A 19 4.95 -13.71 40.69
C GLU A 19 4.47 -15.15 40.91
N ASP A 20 4.02 -15.84 39.87
CA ASP A 20 4.25 -17.27 39.67
C ASP A 20 3.86 -17.66 38.24
N ASP A 21 4.71 -18.51 37.67
CA ASP A 21 4.62 -19.23 36.40
C ASP A 21 3.20 -19.71 36.06
N ASP A 22 2.79 -19.58 34.79
CA ASP A 22 2.09 -20.67 34.11
C ASP A 22 2.16 -20.52 32.58
N CYS A 23 3.01 -21.38 32.01
CA CYS A 23 2.67 -22.38 30.98
C CYS A 23 1.83 -21.96 29.75
N GLU A 24 2.43 -22.22 28.59
CA GLU A 24 1.82 -22.46 27.28
C GLU A 24 0.37 -22.98 27.31
N ASP A 25 -0.55 -22.23 26.68
CA ASP A 25 -1.78 -22.79 26.13
C ASP A 25 -1.96 -22.25 24.71
N GLU A 26 -1.25 -22.88 23.76
CA GLU A 26 -1.67 -22.91 22.35
C GLU A 26 -3.00 -23.69 22.28
N GLU A 27 -4.11 -22.99 22.08
CA GLU A 27 -5.40 -23.61 21.75
C GLU A 27 -5.23 -24.46 20.47
N PRO A 28 -5.34 -25.80 20.52
CA PRO A 28 -5.23 -26.65 19.35
C PRO A 28 -6.45 -26.46 18.45
N TRP A 29 -6.21 -26.10 17.19
CA TRP A 29 -7.22 -26.06 16.13
C TRP A 29 -8.05 -27.35 16.14
N GLN A 30 -9.31 -27.24 16.56
CA GLN A 30 -10.29 -28.32 16.46
C GLN A 30 -10.58 -28.56 14.98
N TRP A 31 -10.04 -29.64 14.44
CA TRP A 31 -10.45 -30.21 13.17
C TRP A 31 -11.94 -30.51 13.24
N MET A 32 -12.77 -29.72 12.55
CA MET A 32 -14.16 -30.11 12.30
C MET A 32 -14.15 -31.42 11.51
N GLU A 33 -14.85 -32.42 12.03
CA GLU A 33 -15.08 -33.69 11.36
C GLU A 33 -15.65 -33.43 9.96
N GLU A 34 -15.04 -34.03 8.93
CA GLU A 34 -15.55 -34.02 7.55
C GLU A 34 -16.94 -34.67 7.52
N ASP A 35 -17.99 -33.85 7.49
CA ASP A 35 -19.32 -34.33 7.09
C ASP A 35 -19.22 -34.95 5.70
N ALA A 36 -19.64 -36.21 5.57
CA ALA A 36 -19.61 -36.94 4.30
C ALA A 36 -20.44 -36.20 3.24
N GLN A 37 -19.78 -35.43 2.38
CA GLN A 37 -20.44 -34.61 1.37
C GLN A 37 -21.03 -35.50 0.27
N THR A 38 -22.32 -35.30 -0.05
CA THR A 38 -23.01 -36.03 -1.10
C THR A 38 -23.24 -35.15 -2.32
N VAL A 39 -23.11 -35.73 -3.52
CA VAL A 39 -23.26 -35.05 -4.81
C VAL A 39 -24.57 -35.46 -5.45
N THR A 40 -25.44 -34.51 -5.80
CA THR A 40 -26.71 -34.82 -6.48
C THR A 40 -26.47 -35.04 -7.97
N CYS A 41 -27.08 -36.05 -8.59
CA CYS A 41 -27.02 -36.28 -10.04
C CYS A 41 -27.54 -35.09 -10.84
N LEU A 42 -26.98 -34.83 -12.03
CA LEU A 42 -27.41 -33.73 -12.90
C LEU A 42 -28.82 -33.93 -13.50
N PHE A 43 -29.26 -35.18 -13.67
CA PHE A 43 -30.49 -35.51 -14.42
C PHE A 43 -31.57 -36.21 -13.61
N CYS A 44 -31.31 -36.52 -12.33
CA CYS A 44 -32.29 -37.09 -11.41
C CYS A 44 -31.98 -36.72 -9.95
N ASP A 45 -32.89 -37.07 -9.03
CA ASP A 45 -32.78 -36.71 -7.62
C ASP A 45 -31.86 -37.66 -6.80
N ARG A 46 -31.02 -38.46 -7.47
CA ARG A 46 -30.13 -39.41 -6.78
C ARG A 46 -28.92 -38.70 -6.19
N GLN A 47 -28.60 -39.01 -4.93
CA GLN A 47 -27.40 -38.53 -4.25
C GLN A 47 -26.32 -39.61 -4.25
N LEU A 48 -25.10 -39.22 -4.63
CA LEU A 48 -23.94 -40.07 -4.87
C LEU A 48 -22.81 -39.64 -3.93
N SER A 49 -21.87 -40.55 -3.64
CA SER A 49 -20.81 -40.32 -2.67
C SER A 49 -19.66 -39.45 -3.18
N SER A 50 -19.59 -39.15 -4.48
CA SER A 50 -18.52 -38.34 -5.07
C SER A 50 -18.88 -37.86 -6.48
N VAL A 51 -18.11 -36.90 -7.00
CA VAL A 51 -18.22 -36.41 -8.38
C VAL A 51 -17.94 -37.54 -9.40
N PRO A 52 -16.87 -38.35 -9.29
CA PRO A 52 -16.67 -39.49 -10.20
C PRO A 52 -17.82 -40.50 -10.20
N ALA A 53 -18.39 -40.82 -9.03
CA ALA A 53 -19.54 -41.70 -8.93
C ALA A 53 -20.78 -41.09 -9.64
N THR A 54 -20.93 -39.76 -9.57
CA THR A 54 -21.97 -39.02 -10.26
C THR A 54 -21.80 -39.04 -11.77
N LEU A 55 -20.57 -38.89 -12.29
CA LEU A 55 -20.27 -39.01 -13.72
C LEU A 55 -20.53 -40.41 -14.26
N GLN A 56 -20.13 -41.44 -13.50
CA GLN A 56 -20.40 -42.84 -13.84
C GLN A 56 -21.91 -43.12 -13.89
N HIS A 57 -22.66 -42.59 -12.92
CA HIS A 57 -24.11 -42.71 -12.88
C HIS A 57 -24.79 -42.00 -14.06
N CYS A 58 -24.33 -40.80 -14.44
CA CYS A 58 -24.81 -40.09 -15.64
C CYS A 58 -24.57 -40.90 -16.92
N THR A 59 -23.43 -41.57 -17.01
CA THR A 59 -23.10 -42.42 -18.16
C THR A 59 -23.96 -43.68 -18.19
N ALA A 60 -24.10 -44.36 -17.05
CA ALA A 60 -24.79 -45.66 -16.96
C ALA A 60 -26.32 -45.55 -17.09
N GLU A 61 -26.95 -44.59 -16.41
CA GLU A 61 -28.42 -44.50 -16.30
C GLU A 61 -29.01 -43.44 -17.23
N HIS A 62 -28.23 -42.41 -17.60
CA HIS A 62 -28.69 -41.31 -18.43
C HIS A 62 -28.08 -41.30 -19.84
N GLN A 63 -27.17 -42.25 -20.14
CA GLN A 63 -26.50 -42.41 -21.44
C GLN A 63 -25.78 -41.13 -21.90
N VAL A 64 -25.30 -40.32 -20.96
CA VAL A 64 -24.57 -39.07 -21.22
C VAL A 64 -23.21 -39.13 -20.55
N SER A 65 -22.16 -39.10 -21.36
CA SER A 65 -20.78 -38.90 -20.89
C SER A 65 -20.45 -37.40 -20.90
N LEU A 66 -20.31 -36.83 -19.71
CA LEU A 66 -19.92 -35.42 -19.55
C LEU A 66 -18.48 -35.17 -20.01
N THR A 67 -17.56 -36.13 -19.83
CA THR A 67 -16.18 -36.02 -20.32
C THR A 67 -16.15 -35.93 -21.85
N GLU A 68 -17.03 -36.66 -22.54
CA GLU A 68 -17.18 -36.54 -23.99
C GLU A 68 -17.77 -35.18 -24.41
N VAL A 69 -18.73 -34.64 -23.68
CA VAL A 69 -19.30 -33.30 -23.95
C VAL A 69 -18.25 -32.21 -23.77
N ILE A 70 -17.48 -32.25 -22.67
CA ILE A 70 -16.37 -31.33 -22.38
C ILE A 70 -15.34 -31.37 -23.52
N ARG A 71 -14.89 -32.58 -23.90
CA ARG A 71 -13.92 -32.77 -24.99
C ARG A 71 -14.47 -32.32 -26.35
N LYS A 72 -15.73 -32.61 -26.66
CA LYS A 72 -16.35 -32.29 -27.94
C LYS A 72 -16.48 -30.78 -28.15
N HIS A 73 -16.78 -30.03 -27.08
CA HIS A 73 -17.04 -28.60 -27.15
C HIS A 73 -15.90 -27.73 -26.60
N GLY A 74 -14.79 -28.33 -26.17
CA GLY A 74 -13.62 -27.59 -25.68
C GLY A 74 -13.94 -26.72 -24.46
N LEU A 75 -14.71 -27.26 -23.52
CA LEU A 75 -15.18 -26.49 -22.37
C LEU A 75 -14.04 -26.30 -21.34
N GLU A 76 -13.52 -25.08 -21.25
CA GLU A 76 -12.67 -24.59 -20.16
C GLU A 76 -13.51 -24.33 -18.89
N ASP A 77 -12.89 -23.92 -17.78
CA ASP A 77 -13.52 -23.73 -16.46
C ASP A 77 -14.88 -23.03 -16.51
N TYR A 78 -14.95 -21.86 -17.16
CA TYR A 78 -16.17 -21.09 -17.26
C TYR A 78 -17.22 -21.74 -18.17
N GLY A 79 -16.80 -22.42 -19.23
CA GLY A 79 -17.71 -23.16 -20.11
C GLY A 79 -18.34 -24.37 -19.40
N TYR A 80 -17.55 -25.07 -18.59
CA TYR A 80 -17.99 -26.17 -17.75
C TYR A 80 -18.98 -25.69 -16.67
N ILE A 81 -18.65 -24.62 -15.94
CA ILE A 81 -19.53 -24.01 -14.93
C ILE A 81 -20.88 -23.61 -15.54
N LYS A 82 -20.86 -22.92 -16.68
CA LYS A 82 -22.08 -22.50 -17.38
C LYS A 82 -22.95 -23.70 -17.80
N MET A 83 -22.34 -24.79 -18.28
CA MET A 83 -23.05 -26.02 -18.65
C MET A 83 -23.73 -26.66 -17.43
N ILE A 84 -23.01 -26.83 -16.32
CA ILE A 84 -23.57 -27.42 -15.09
C ILE A 84 -24.73 -26.58 -14.56
N ASN A 85 -24.55 -25.26 -14.47
CA ASN A 85 -25.60 -24.34 -14.02
C ASN A 85 -26.79 -24.34 -14.97
N PHE A 86 -26.59 -24.41 -16.28
CA PHE A 86 -27.67 -24.54 -17.25
C PHE A 86 -28.52 -25.79 -16.99
N ILE A 87 -27.89 -26.95 -16.81
CA ILE A 87 -28.61 -28.22 -16.54
C ILE A 87 -29.41 -28.10 -15.24
N ARG A 88 -28.80 -27.54 -14.18
CA ARG A 88 -29.44 -27.36 -12.86
C ARG A 88 -30.61 -26.37 -12.89
N SER A 89 -30.42 -25.20 -13.50
CA SER A 89 -31.42 -24.12 -13.55
C SER A 89 -32.59 -24.46 -14.46
N THR A 90 -32.34 -25.13 -15.58
CA THR A 90 -33.40 -25.47 -16.56
C THR A 90 -34.04 -26.82 -16.30
N LYS A 91 -33.40 -27.68 -15.49
CA LYS A 91 -33.77 -29.09 -15.27
C LYS A 91 -33.95 -29.84 -16.58
N CYS A 92 -33.09 -29.57 -17.56
CA CYS A 92 -33.17 -30.21 -18.86
C CYS A 92 -32.78 -31.69 -18.77
N GLY A 93 -33.50 -32.56 -19.48
CA GLY A 93 -33.21 -33.98 -19.53
C GLY A 93 -31.95 -34.29 -20.36
N PRO A 94 -31.44 -35.55 -20.33
CA PRO A 94 -30.19 -35.94 -21.00
C PRO A 94 -30.12 -35.61 -22.52
N SER A 95 -31.29 -35.47 -23.15
CA SER A 95 -31.43 -35.03 -24.54
C SER A 95 -30.95 -33.60 -24.82
N CYS A 96 -30.79 -32.74 -23.81
CA CYS A 96 -30.29 -31.38 -24.01
C CYS A 96 -28.79 -31.33 -24.32
N LEU A 97 -28.04 -32.39 -24.05
CA LEU A 97 -26.60 -32.50 -24.35
C LEU A 97 -26.30 -33.41 -25.54
N THR A 98 -27.28 -34.20 -26.00
CA THR A 98 -27.12 -35.11 -27.13
C THR A 98 -27.72 -34.49 -28.41
N GLY A 99 -26.89 -34.33 -29.44
CA GLY A 99 -27.32 -33.78 -30.74
C GLY A 99 -27.12 -32.27 -30.95
N LEU A 100 -26.31 -31.61 -30.11
CA LEU A 100 -25.93 -30.22 -30.31
C LEU A 100 -25.18 -30.02 -31.64
N SER A 101 -25.71 -29.14 -32.49
CA SER A 101 -25.09 -28.68 -33.75
C SER A 101 -23.91 -27.74 -33.49
N GLU A 102 -23.04 -27.49 -34.48
CA GLU A 102 -21.90 -26.52 -34.39
C GLU A 102 -22.30 -25.04 -34.21
N GLY A 103 -23.54 -24.76 -33.80
CA GLY A 103 -24.03 -23.42 -33.47
C GLY A 103 -23.73 -23.01 -32.02
N PRO A 104 -24.21 -21.82 -31.58
CA PRO A 104 -24.00 -21.35 -30.21
C PRO A 104 -24.61 -22.32 -29.20
N LEU A 105 -23.87 -22.59 -28.12
CA LEU A 105 -24.29 -23.54 -27.10
C LEU A 105 -25.49 -23.00 -26.31
N PRO A 106 -26.38 -23.88 -25.78
CA PRO A 106 -27.55 -23.44 -25.00
C PRO A 106 -27.20 -22.64 -23.73
N TRP A 107 -25.95 -22.71 -23.27
CA TRP A 107 -25.46 -22.11 -22.03
C TRP A 107 -24.45 -20.97 -22.24
N GLU A 108 -24.43 -20.33 -23.41
CA GLU A 108 -23.53 -19.18 -23.67
C GLU A 108 -23.80 -17.96 -22.78
N SER A 109 -25.04 -17.80 -22.28
CA SER A 109 -25.43 -16.63 -21.46
C SER A 109 -24.58 -16.50 -20.19
N GLU A 110 -24.20 -15.26 -19.88
CA GLU A 110 -23.52 -14.88 -18.64
C GLU A 110 -24.38 -15.14 -17.38
N ASP A 111 -25.69 -15.30 -17.54
CA ASP A 111 -26.59 -15.65 -16.43
C ASP A 111 -26.22 -16.99 -15.79
N PHE A 112 -25.59 -17.90 -16.54
CA PHE A 112 -25.15 -19.22 -16.06
C PHE A 112 -23.80 -19.20 -15.33
N LEU A 113 -23.17 -18.03 -15.14
CA LEU A 113 -22.04 -17.88 -14.22
C LEU A 113 -22.48 -17.80 -12.75
N ARG A 114 -23.78 -17.67 -12.48
CA ARG A 114 -24.32 -17.69 -11.12
C ARG A 114 -24.63 -19.12 -10.71
N PRO A 115 -24.09 -19.62 -9.58
CA PRO A 115 -24.36 -20.98 -9.11
C PRO A 115 -25.86 -21.23 -8.97
N ALA A 116 -26.35 -22.26 -9.65
CA ALA A 116 -27.75 -22.69 -9.56
C ALA A 116 -28.05 -23.42 -8.24
N LEU A 117 -27.01 -24.01 -7.64
CA LEU A 117 -27.03 -24.67 -6.35
C LEU A 117 -25.84 -24.16 -5.53
N GLN A 118 -26.11 -23.76 -4.28
CA GLN A 118 -25.09 -23.31 -3.35
C GLN A 118 -24.22 -24.51 -2.93
N ASP A 119 -22.90 -24.32 -2.92
CA ASP A 119 -21.91 -25.35 -2.58
C ASP A 119 -21.94 -26.61 -3.47
N ASP A 120 -22.33 -26.47 -4.75
CA ASP A 120 -22.35 -27.61 -5.70
C ASP A 120 -20.92 -28.12 -5.98
N LEU A 121 -20.61 -29.32 -5.48
CA LEU A 121 -19.32 -29.99 -5.70
C LEU A 121 -19.01 -30.23 -7.18
N MET A 122 -20.02 -30.32 -8.04
CA MET A 122 -19.80 -30.39 -9.48
C MET A 122 -19.15 -29.11 -10.03
N LEU A 123 -19.38 -27.94 -9.41
CA LEU A 123 -18.77 -26.66 -9.80
C LEU A 123 -17.38 -26.45 -9.21
N GLN A 124 -17.02 -27.20 -8.17
CA GLN A 124 -15.72 -27.13 -7.50
C GLN A 124 -14.68 -28.08 -8.12
N THR A 125 -15.09 -28.88 -9.11
CA THR A 125 -14.22 -29.84 -9.79
C THR A 125 -13.61 -29.22 -11.04
N ASP A 126 -12.31 -29.39 -11.21
CA ASP A 126 -11.57 -28.95 -12.40
C ASP A 126 -11.90 -29.87 -13.61
N PRO A 127 -12.40 -29.33 -14.74
CA PRO A 127 -12.68 -30.11 -15.93
C PRO A 127 -11.43 -30.81 -16.52
N GLU A 128 -10.22 -30.27 -16.33
CA GLU A 128 -8.98 -30.94 -16.75
C GLU A 128 -8.68 -32.20 -15.93
N GLU A 129 -9.00 -32.19 -14.63
CA GLU A 129 -8.87 -33.36 -13.77
C GLU A 129 -9.80 -34.48 -14.22
N LEU A 130 -11.04 -34.14 -14.61
CA LEU A 130 -12.03 -35.09 -15.12
C LEU A 130 -11.56 -35.79 -16.41
N LEU A 131 -10.94 -35.04 -17.32
CA LEU A 131 -10.40 -35.58 -18.58
C LEU A 131 -9.16 -36.47 -18.36
N SER A 132 -8.43 -36.27 -17.25
CA SER A 132 -7.25 -37.07 -16.91
C SER A 132 -7.56 -38.47 -16.37
N SER A 133 -8.82 -38.69 -15.95
CA SER A 133 -9.28 -39.95 -15.34
C SER A 133 -9.62 -41.06 -16.36
N ASP A 134 -9.66 -40.74 -17.66
CA ASP A 134 -9.94 -41.69 -18.76
C ASP A 134 -8.68 -42.46 -19.24
N VAL A 135 -8.01 -43.20 -18.33
CA VAL A 135 -7.11 -44.29 -18.76
C VAL A 135 -7.91 -45.61 -18.75
N PRO A 136 -8.16 -46.25 -19.92
CA PRO A 136 -8.94 -47.47 -19.96
C PRO A 136 -8.18 -48.62 -19.28
N CYS A 137 -8.86 -49.34 -18.36
CA CYS A 137 -8.43 -50.67 -17.96
C CYS A 137 -8.38 -51.59 -19.20
N ILE A 138 -7.18 -51.91 -19.70
CA ILE A 138 -6.97 -52.99 -20.66
C ILE A 138 -6.13 -54.08 -20.02
N SER A 139 -6.70 -55.29 -20.03
CA SER A 139 -6.13 -56.54 -19.58
C SER A 139 -4.83 -56.92 -20.30
N ALA A 140 -3.85 -57.36 -19.51
CA ALA A 140 -2.79 -58.34 -19.81
C ALA A 140 -1.93 -58.18 -21.09
N CYS A 141 -0.70 -57.66 -20.93
CA CYS A 141 0.56 -58.14 -21.56
C CYS A 141 1.80 -57.58 -20.80
N PRO A 142 2.90 -58.33 -20.56
CA PRO A 142 3.90 -57.98 -19.54
C PRO A 142 5.25 -57.46 -20.08
N SER A 143 5.29 -56.30 -20.76
CA SER A 143 6.58 -55.72 -21.18
C SER A 143 6.69 -54.18 -21.25
N SER A 144 5.65 -53.38 -20.94
CA SER A 144 5.70 -51.91 -21.04
C SER A 144 5.75 -51.14 -19.71
N ARG A 145 5.87 -51.82 -18.57
CA ARG A 145 5.71 -51.19 -17.23
C ARG A 145 6.83 -50.22 -16.83
N THR A 146 8.03 -50.34 -17.39
CA THR A 146 9.19 -49.56 -16.91
C THR A 146 9.24 -48.14 -17.49
N GLU A 147 8.81 -47.92 -18.74
CA GLU A 147 8.80 -46.58 -19.36
C GLU A 147 7.68 -45.69 -18.82
N SER A 148 6.52 -46.25 -18.51
CA SER A 148 5.38 -45.52 -17.94
C SER A 148 5.62 -45.05 -16.50
N TYR A 149 6.28 -45.87 -15.68
CA TYR A 149 6.62 -45.52 -14.30
C TYR A 149 7.62 -44.35 -14.23
N ASN A 150 8.62 -44.34 -15.12
CA ASN A 150 9.62 -43.27 -15.16
C ASN A 150 9.03 -41.93 -15.61
N ALA A 151 8.08 -41.94 -16.55
CA ALA A 151 7.40 -40.72 -16.99
C ALA A 151 6.46 -40.14 -15.91
N LEU A 152 5.74 -41.00 -15.19
CA LEU A 152 4.93 -40.61 -14.04
C LEU A 152 5.79 -40.06 -12.89
N LEU A 153 6.91 -40.71 -12.60
CA LEU A 153 7.85 -40.28 -11.56
C LEU A 153 8.44 -38.90 -11.88
N LEU A 154 8.82 -38.65 -13.14
CA LEU A 154 9.36 -37.35 -13.56
C LEU A 154 8.31 -36.24 -13.46
N ARG A 155 7.05 -36.53 -13.81
CA ARG A 155 5.95 -35.56 -13.72
C ARG A 155 5.59 -35.25 -12.25
N ALA A 156 5.61 -36.26 -11.38
CA ALA A 156 5.45 -36.09 -9.95
C ALA A 156 6.57 -35.24 -9.34
N GLN A 157 7.83 -35.51 -9.68
CA GLN A 157 8.97 -34.72 -9.23
C GLN A 157 8.90 -33.26 -9.70
N THR A 158 8.49 -33.03 -10.96
CA THR A 158 8.34 -31.67 -11.49
C THR A 158 7.18 -30.92 -10.81
N ALA A 159 6.09 -31.61 -10.48
CA ALA A 159 4.97 -31.03 -9.74
C ALA A 159 5.36 -30.71 -8.30
N GLU A 160 6.08 -31.62 -7.64
CA GLU A 160 6.62 -31.44 -6.29
C GLU A 160 7.58 -30.25 -6.21
N GLU A 161 8.44 -30.07 -7.23
CA GLU A 161 9.37 -28.94 -7.26
C GLU A 161 8.68 -27.60 -7.51
N ARG A 162 7.60 -27.58 -8.32
CA ARG A 162 6.74 -26.39 -8.46
C ARG A 162 5.98 -26.09 -7.18
N ALA A 163 5.43 -27.12 -6.52
CA ALA A 163 4.73 -26.98 -5.25
C ALA A 163 5.69 -26.40 -4.19
N ARG A 164 6.89 -26.97 -4.05
CA ARG A 164 7.92 -26.47 -3.13
C ARG A 164 8.30 -25.02 -3.43
N SER A 165 8.53 -24.68 -4.70
CA SER A 165 8.82 -23.28 -5.09
C SER A 165 7.66 -22.33 -4.78
N SER A 166 6.41 -22.80 -4.90
CA SER A 166 5.22 -22.00 -4.59
C SER A 166 5.00 -21.84 -3.08
N GLU A 167 5.27 -22.87 -2.29
CA GLU A 167 5.25 -22.83 -0.82
C GLU A 167 6.34 -21.90 -0.29
N GLU A 168 7.55 -21.94 -0.84
CA GLU A 168 8.61 -20.99 -0.49
C GLU A 168 8.24 -19.54 -0.86
N ALA A 169 7.59 -19.33 -2.00
CA ALA A 169 7.09 -18.01 -2.41
C ALA A 169 5.97 -17.52 -1.48
N LEU A 170 5.05 -18.41 -1.10
CA LEU A 170 3.96 -18.11 -0.18
C LEU A 170 4.49 -17.81 1.23
N SER A 171 5.44 -18.61 1.72
CA SER A 171 6.10 -18.39 3.02
C SER A 171 6.79 -17.03 3.06
N ARG A 172 7.53 -16.65 2.01
CA ARG A 172 8.12 -15.31 1.89
C ARG A 172 7.05 -14.22 1.89
N ALA A 173 6.00 -14.38 1.10
CA ALA A 173 4.90 -13.41 1.06
C ALA A 173 4.17 -13.27 2.41
N MET A 174 4.00 -14.38 3.14
CA MET A 174 3.42 -14.40 4.48
C MET A 174 4.33 -13.73 5.51
N GLU A 175 5.64 -13.96 5.45
CA GLU A 175 6.62 -13.23 6.26
C GLU A 175 6.61 -11.73 5.96
N ASP A 176 6.54 -11.35 4.69
CA ASP A 176 6.46 -9.95 4.28
C ASP A 176 5.16 -9.31 4.78
N LEU A 177 4.02 -10.00 4.67
CA LEU A 177 2.74 -9.57 5.24
C LEU A 177 2.79 -9.47 6.76
N HIS A 178 3.46 -10.40 7.44
CA HIS A 178 3.60 -10.40 8.89
C HIS A 178 4.49 -9.25 9.36
N LYS A 179 5.61 -8.98 8.68
CA LYS A 179 6.47 -7.82 8.90
C LYS A 179 5.69 -6.53 8.68
N LEU A 180 4.93 -6.43 7.60
CA LEU A 180 4.12 -5.25 7.27
C LEU A 180 2.99 -5.04 8.31
N LYS A 181 2.43 -6.13 8.85
CA LYS A 181 1.44 -6.10 9.95
C LYS A 181 2.07 -5.67 11.29
N ILE A 182 3.26 -6.18 11.64
CA ILE A 182 3.99 -5.77 12.84
C ILE A 182 4.41 -4.30 12.74
N LEU A 183 4.88 -3.86 11.57
CA LEU A 183 5.18 -2.45 11.30
C LEU A 183 3.92 -1.60 11.51
N SER A 184 2.79 -2.00 10.93
CA SER A 184 1.50 -1.31 11.13
C SER A 184 1.01 -1.32 12.59
N GLN A 185 1.24 -2.39 13.36
CA GLN A 185 0.82 -2.49 14.76
C GLN A 185 1.72 -1.70 15.72
N ASN A 186 3.03 -1.65 15.48
CA ASN A 186 3.96 -0.86 16.29
C ASN A 186 3.77 0.65 16.09
N LEU A 187 3.29 1.07 14.92
CA LEU A 187 2.83 2.43 14.66
C LEU A 187 1.56 2.80 15.45
N VAL A 188 0.72 1.83 15.81
CA VAL A 188 -0.56 2.04 16.53
C VAL A 188 -0.39 1.99 18.06
N LEU A 189 0.62 1.29 18.60
CA LEU A 189 0.70 0.95 20.04
C LEU A 189 1.70 1.76 20.89
N ASN A 190 2.47 2.70 20.33
CA ASN A 190 3.34 3.57 21.14
C ASN A 190 2.58 4.75 21.80
N THR A 191 1.52 4.42 22.53
CA THR A 191 0.92 5.32 23.53
C THR A 191 1.45 4.95 24.91
N ASP A 192 2.52 5.63 25.32
CA ASP A 192 2.82 6.07 26.70
C ASP A 192 4.26 5.83 27.14
N THR A 193 5.10 6.86 26.96
CA THR A 193 6.08 7.28 27.97
C THR A 193 6.33 8.79 27.79
N SER A 194 6.26 9.54 28.88
CA SER A 194 6.33 10.99 28.89
C SER A 194 7.75 11.47 29.17
N LYS A 195 8.37 12.18 28.21
CA LYS A 195 9.37 13.21 28.50
C LYS A 195 9.17 14.41 27.60
N SER A 196 9.06 15.57 28.23
CA SER A 196 8.88 16.88 27.59
C SER A 196 10.25 17.49 27.32
N GLY A 197 10.66 17.56 26.06
CA GLY A 197 11.78 18.35 25.54
C GLY A 197 11.32 19.28 24.41
N ASN A 198 12.01 20.40 24.20
CA ASN A 198 11.68 21.40 23.19
C ASN A 198 12.14 20.95 21.79
N LEU A 199 11.28 21.14 20.77
CA LEU A 199 11.47 20.84 19.34
C LEU A 199 11.92 19.38 19.05
N CYS A 200 10.96 18.51 18.73
CA CYS A 200 11.21 17.10 18.39
C CYS A 200 11.80 16.98 16.98
N ALA A 201 13.11 17.15 16.85
CA ALA A 201 13.84 16.93 15.59
C ALA A 201 14.17 15.44 15.40
N VAL A 202 14.17 14.95 14.16
CA VAL A 202 14.54 13.54 13.85
C VAL A 202 15.97 13.22 14.30
N ALA A 203 16.86 14.22 14.31
CA ALA A 203 18.24 14.10 14.78
C ALA A 203 18.37 13.69 16.27
N GLU A 204 17.33 13.90 17.08
CA GLU A 204 17.33 13.55 18.51
C GLU A 204 16.83 12.13 18.77
N LEU A 205 16.29 11.43 17.77
CA LEU A 205 15.83 10.05 17.89
C LEU A 205 17.00 9.10 18.11
N ARG A 206 16.80 8.12 18.99
CA ARG A 206 17.76 7.01 19.15
C ARG A 206 17.60 6.01 18.00
N GLU A 207 18.66 5.26 17.70
CA GLU A 207 18.66 4.29 16.59
C GLU A 207 17.54 3.23 16.75
N ASP A 208 17.24 2.80 17.97
CA ASP A 208 16.17 1.83 18.28
C ASP A 208 14.76 2.41 18.08
N GLU A 209 14.59 3.72 18.25
CA GLU A 209 13.30 4.40 18.06
C GLU A 209 12.97 4.59 16.56
N ASP A 210 13.98 4.57 15.69
CA ASP A 210 13.88 4.82 14.24
C ASP A 210 14.08 3.53 13.41
N GLU A 211 14.31 2.39 14.06
CA GLU A 211 14.60 1.11 13.40
C GLU A 211 13.44 0.65 12.50
N ALA A 212 12.20 0.79 12.96
CA ALA A 212 11.02 0.41 12.18
C ALA A 212 10.92 1.18 10.86
N TYR A 213 11.24 2.48 10.90
CA TYR A 213 11.28 3.35 9.72
C TYR A 213 12.31 2.84 8.72
N PHE A 214 13.57 2.67 9.13
CA PHE A 214 14.64 2.24 8.21
C PHE A 214 14.50 0.79 7.74
N SER A 215 13.93 -0.09 8.58
CA SER A 215 13.65 -1.48 8.22
C SER A 215 12.63 -1.57 7.09
N SER A 216 11.60 -0.70 7.08
CA SER A 216 10.64 -0.62 5.99
C SER A 216 11.32 -0.32 4.65
N TYR A 217 12.24 0.65 4.64
CA TYR A 217 13.04 1.02 3.46
C TYR A 217 14.12 0.00 3.09
N GLY A 218 14.39 -1.02 3.91
CA GLY A 218 15.22 -2.16 3.51
C GLY A 218 14.54 -3.07 2.47
N HIS A 219 13.21 -2.99 2.34
CA HIS A 219 12.44 -3.88 1.48
C HIS A 219 12.36 -3.38 0.03
N TYR A 220 12.70 -4.24 -0.94
CA TYR A 220 12.76 -3.87 -2.36
C TYR A 220 11.43 -3.35 -2.94
N GLY A 221 10.29 -3.82 -2.41
CA GLY A 221 8.95 -3.45 -2.92
C GLY A 221 8.66 -1.95 -2.86
N ILE A 222 9.11 -1.25 -1.81
CA ILE A 222 8.95 0.21 -1.71
C ILE A 222 9.80 0.90 -2.79
N HIS A 223 11.04 0.45 -2.98
CA HIS A 223 11.93 0.96 -4.03
C HIS A 223 11.39 0.70 -5.44
N GLU A 224 10.74 -0.44 -5.67
CA GLU A 224 10.11 -0.75 -6.94
C GLU A 224 8.95 0.20 -7.26
N GLU A 225 8.08 0.50 -6.29
CA GLU A 225 7.00 1.49 -6.44
C GLU A 225 7.58 2.88 -6.76
N MET A 226 8.57 3.30 -5.97
CA MET A 226 9.29 4.56 -6.13
C MET A 226 9.98 4.70 -7.50
N LEU A 227 10.59 3.64 -8.02
CA LEU A 227 11.26 3.62 -9.32
C LEU A 227 10.26 3.57 -10.49
N LYS A 228 9.12 2.89 -10.32
CA LYS A 228 8.03 2.84 -11.33
C LYS A 228 7.25 4.15 -11.42
N ASP A 229 7.29 4.98 -10.38
CA ASP A 229 6.79 6.36 -10.46
C ASP A 229 7.66 7.18 -11.41
N LYS A 230 7.20 7.28 -12.66
CA LYS A 230 7.89 8.05 -13.71
C LYS A 230 7.87 9.54 -13.45
N VAL A 231 6.77 10.10 -12.92
CA VAL A 231 6.68 11.54 -12.66
C VAL A 231 7.76 11.94 -11.67
N ARG A 232 7.91 11.17 -10.59
CA ARG A 232 9.01 11.33 -9.63
C ARG A 232 10.37 11.16 -10.32
N THR A 233 10.66 9.95 -10.79
CA THR A 233 12.02 9.55 -11.19
C THR A 233 12.50 10.33 -12.42
N GLU A 234 11.64 10.56 -13.41
CA GLU A 234 12.00 11.29 -14.62
C GLU A 234 12.18 12.80 -14.38
N SER A 235 11.48 13.40 -13.41
CA SER A 235 11.68 14.82 -13.09
C SER A 235 13.08 15.09 -12.54
N TYR A 236 13.56 14.25 -11.61
CA TYR A 236 14.94 14.32 -11.14
C TYR A 236 15.96 14.08 -12.26
N ARG A 237 15.74 13.03 -13.08
CA ARG A 237 16.59 12.74 -14.25
C ARG A 237 16.69 13.94 -15.18
N ASP A 238 15.53 14.47 -15.57
CA ASP A 238 15.41 15.53 -16.56
C ASP A 238 15.99 16.84 -16.02
N PHE A 239 15.80 17.14 -14.73
CA PHE A 239 16.48 18.25 -14.06
C PHE A 239 18.00 18.15 -14.22
N MET A 240 18.61 17.01 -13.86
CA MET A 240 20.06 16.85 -13.93
C MET A 240 20.57 16.84 -15.38
N TYR A 241 19.89 16.15 -16.29
CA TYR A 241 20.34 15.97 -17.67
C TYR A 241 20.12 17.21 -18.54
N ARG A 242 19.11 18.03 -18.24
CA ARG A 242 18.87 19.29 -18.93
C ARG A 242 19.67 20.45 -18.35
N ASN A 243 20.29 20.27 -17.17
CA ASN A 243 21.14 21.27 -16.51
C ASN A 243 22.53 20.71 -16.16
N PRO A 244 23.28 20.10 -17.12
CA PRO A 244 24.56 19.47 -16.81
C PRO A 244 25.62 20.46 -16.31
N ASP A 245 25.49 21.75 -16.66
CA ASP A 245 26.41 22.80 -16.19
C ASP A 245 26.27 23.07 -14.68
N VAL A 246 25.13 22.72 -14.06
CA VAL A 246 24.97 22.77 -12.61
C VAL A 246 25.82 21.68 -11.94
N PHE A 247 25.90 20.50 -12.55
CA PHE A 247 26.54 19.31 -11.96
C PHE A 247 28.00 19.12 -12.37
N ARG A 248 28.44 19.70 -13.50
CA ARG A 248 29.77 19.47 -14.04
C ARG A 248 30.86 19.83 -13.04
N ASP A 249 31.78 18.90 -12.81
CA ASP A 249 32.92 19.04 -11.92
C ASP A 249 32.56 19.31 -10.44
N LYS A 250 31.29 19.11 -10.04
CA LYS A 250 30.80 19.30 -8.67
C LYS A 250 30.87 18.05 -7.81
N VAL A 251 30.98 18.25 -6.49
CA VAL A 251 30.78 17.21 -5.48
C VAL A 251 29.33 17.23 -5.02
N VAL A 252 28.63 16.11 -5.21
CA VAL A 252 27.20 15.95 -4.91
C VAL A 252 27.00 15.03 -3.72
N LEU A 253 26.13 15.42 -2.80
CA LEU A 253 25.62 14.56 -1.72
C LEU A 253 24.18 14.14 -2.03
N ASP A 254 23.92 12.84 -2.03
CA ASP A 254 22.61 12.23 -2.20
C ASP A 254 22.13 11.70 -0.84
N VAL A 255 21.21 12.42 -0.18
CA VAL A 255 20.73 12.12 1.18
C VAL A 255 19.51 11.21 1.10
N GLY A 256 19.61 10.00 1.66
CA GLY A 256 18.64 8.92 1.48
C GLY A 256 18.71 8.35 0.07
N CYS A 257 19.90 7.91 -0.33
CA CYS A 257 20.15 7.56 -1.73
C CYS A 257 19.41 6.30 -2.19
N GLY A 258 18.88 5.47 -1.28
CA GLY A 258 18.15 4.24 -1.58
C GLY A 258 18.94 3.33 -2.51
N THR A 259 18.36 3.02 -3.67
CA THR A 259 19.00 2.22 -4.73
C THR A 259 20.13 2.93 -5.48
N GLY A 260 20.42 4.20 -5.18
CA GLY A 260 21.47 5.01 -5.81
C GLY A 260 21.08 5.61 -7.17
N ILE A 261 19.79 5.59 -7.54
CA ILE A 261 19.34 6.06 -8.86
C ILE A 261 19.65 7.55 -9.10
N LEU A 262 19.45 8.41 -8.10
CA LEU A 262 19.75 9.84 -8.20
C LEU A 262 21.25 10.07 -8.27
N SER A 263 22.02 9.33 -7.46
CA SER A 263 23.48 9.31 -7.54
C SER A 263 24.00 8.98 -8.94
N MET A 264 23.41 7.97 -9.61
CA MET A 264 23.77 7.60 -10.98
C MET A 264 23.39 8.69 -12.01
N PHE A 265 22.26 9.37 -11.82
CA PHE A 265 21.90 10.53 -12.67
C PHE A 265 22.90 11.67 -12.51
N ALA A 266 23.27 12.03 -11.28
CA ALA A 266 24.25 13.07 -11.01
C ALA A 266 25.64 12.74 -11.60
N ALA A 267 26.10 11.50 -11.45
CA ALA A 267 27.37 11.04 -12.04
C ALA A 267 27.37 11.13 -13.57
N ARG A 268 26.25 10.78 -14.23
CA ARG A 268 26.08 10.91 -15.69
C ARG A 268 25.92 12.35 -16.16
N ALA A 269 25.37 13.24 -15.32
CA ALA A 269 25.27 14.67 -15.60
C ALA A 269 26.62 15.40 -15.54
N GLY A 270 27.68 14.72 -15.08
CA GLY A 270 29.05 15.25 -15.09
C GLY A 270 29.62 15.57 -13.70
N ALA A 271 28.96 15.15 -12.62
CA ALA A 271 29.52 15.28 -11.28
C ALA A 271 30.94 14.68 -11.20
N LYS A 272 31.81 15.40 -10.49
CA LYS A 272 33.19 14.96 -10.20
C LYS A 272 33.17 13.76 -9.27
N GLN A 273 32.34 13.85 -8.24
CA GLN A 273 32.14 12.82 -7.24
C GLN A 273 30.71 12.91 -6.72
N VAL A 274 30.12 11.75 -6.42
CA VAL A 274 28.83 11.66 -5.75
C VAL A 274 28.99 10.84 -4.48
N ILE A 275 28.45 11.31 -3.37
CA ILE A 275 28.41 10.61 -2.10
C ILE A 275 26.95 10.30 -1.79
N GLY A 276 26.57 9.03 -1.81
CA GLY A 276 25.24 8.59 -1.41
C GLY A 276 25.24 8.13 0.03
N VAL A 277 24.28 8.59 0.83
CA VAL A 277 24.12 8.21 2.23
C VAL A 277 22.75 7.59 2.41
N ASP A 278 22.67 6.41 3.00
CA ASP A 278 21.42 5.75 3.35
C ASP A 278 21.61 4.87 4.58
N GLN A 279 20.66 4.90 5.52
CA GLN A 279 20.74 4.08 6.73
C GLN A 279 20.22 2.66 6.50
N SER A 280 19.29 2.46 5.57
CA SER A 280 18.65 1.16 5.33
C SER A 280 19.59 0.18 4.63
N ASP A 281 19.28 -1.11 4.73
CA ASP A 281 20.13 -2.17 4.15
C ASP A 281 20.11 -2.19 2.61
N ILE A 282 19.20 -1.45 1.97
CA ILE A 282 19.17 -1.31 0.49
C ILE A 282 20.49 -0.78 -0.08
N VAL A 283 21.28 -0.08 0.74
CA VAL A 283 22.57 0.48 0.35
C VAL A 283 23.53 -0.61 -0.14
N TYR A 284 23.43 -1.84 0.37
CA TYR A 284 24.26 -2.96 -0.08
C TYR A 284 23.92 -3.36 -1.52
N GLN A 285 22.63 -3.41 -1.87
CA GLN A 285 22.18 -3.62 -3.24
C GLN A 285 22.57 -2.43 -4.13
N ALA A 286 22.49 -1.19 -3.61
CA ALA A 286 22.93 0.00 -4.32
C ALA A 286 24.42 -0.06 -4.70
N MET A 287 25.28 -0.61 -3.82
CA MET A 287 26.70 -0.83 -4.15
C MET A 287 26.87 -1.76 -5.36
N ASP A 288 26.11 -2.85 -5.42
CA ASP A 288 26.17 -3.79 -6.55
C ASP A 288 25.57 -3.21 -7.83
N ILE A 289 24.52 -2.40 -7.72
CA ILE A 289 23.93 -1.65 -8.85
C ILE A 289 24.96 -0.69 -9.43
N ILE A 290 25.67 0.08 -8.59
CA ILE A 290 26.68 1.05 -9.03
C ILE A 290 27.83 0.35 -9.76
N ARG A 291 28.36 -0.76 -9.19
CA ARG A 291 29.42 -1.57 -9.83
C ARG A 291 28.96 -2.13 -11.17
N SER A 292 27.74 -2.66 -11.23
CA SER A 292 27.16 -3.21 -12.46
C SER A 292 27.08 -2.16 -13.58
N ASN A 293 26.93 -0.88 -13.20
CA ASN A 293 26.86 0.25 -14.12
C ASN A 293 28.22 0.95 -14.34
N GLN A 294 29.33 0.43 -13.81
CA GLN A 294 30.69 0.98 -13.93
C GLN A 294 30.79 2.44 -13.46
N LEU A 295 30.18 2.74 -12.31
CA LEU A 295 30.15 4.09 -11.71
C LEU A 295 30.84 4.16 -10.34
N GLU A 296 31.45 3.07 -9.88
CA GLU A 296 32.11 2.94 -8.57
C GLU A 296 33.29 3.89 -8.38
N ASP A 297 33.95 4.30 -9.46
CA ASP A 297 35.05 5.29 -9.41
C ASP A 297 34.55 6.72 -9.11
N LYS A 298 33.26 6.98 -9.34
CA LYS A 298 32.63 8.29 -9.15
C LYS A 298 31.69 8.36 -7.96
N ILE A 299 31.04 7.25 -7.62
CA ILE A 299 29.98 7.20 -6.60
C ILE A 299 30.49 6.41 -5.39
N THR A 300 30.52 7.08 -4.23
CA THR A 300 30.82 6.47 -2.94
C THR A 300 29.55 6.35 -2.12
N LEU A 301 29.20 5.15 -1.67
CA LEU A 301 28.07 4.92 -0.78
C LEU A 301 28.51 4.77 0.68
N ILE A 302 27.76 5.35 1.59
CA ILE A 302 27.99 5.27 3.04
C ILE A 302 26.69 4.80 3.69
N LYS A 303 26.76 3.68 4.42
CA LYS A 303 25.66 3.25 5.28
C LYS A 303 25.66 4.06 6.56
N GLY A 304 24.55 4.71 6.88
CA GLY A 304 24.42 5.47 8.11
C GLY A 304 23.34 6.56 8.06
N ARG A 305 22.93 7.08 9.21
CA ARG A 305 22.18 8.33 9.31
C ARG A 305 23.12 9.51 9.00
N ILE A 306 22.64 10.52 8.28
CA ILE A 306 23.48 11.67 7.90
C ILE A 306 23.95 12.47 9.12
N GLU A 307 23.22 12.34 10.23
CA GLU A 307 23.48 12.93 11.54
C GLU A 307 24.63 12.25 12.29
N ASP A 308 24.86 10.95 12.06
CA ASP A 308 25.84 10.14 12.80
C ASP A 308 27.13 9.89 12.03
N ILE A 309 27.10 10.05 10.71
CA ILE A 309 28.25 9.79 9.84
C ILE A 309 29.06 11.05 9.57
N LYS A 310 30.34 10.83 9.25
CA LYS A 310 31.24 11.86 8.76
C LYS A 310 31.55 11.65 7.29
N LEU A 311 31.25 12.65 6.47
CA LEU A 311 31.58 12.60 5.05
C LEU A 311 33.11 12.60 4.83
N PRO A 312 33.61 11.95 3.76
CA PRO A 312 35.02 11.95 3.40
C PRO A 312 35.52 13.32 2.90
N VAL A 313 34.62 14.29 2.75
CA VAL A 313 34.88 15.66 2.32
C VAL A 313 34.35 16.64 3.37
N ALA A 314 34.97 17.81 3.47
CA ALA A 314 34.53 18.84 4.41
C ALA A 314 33.23 19.53 3.97
N LYS A 315 33.07 19.75 2.66
CA LYS A 315 31.93 20.43 2.05
C LYS A 315 31.56 19.80 0.70
N VAL A 316 30.30 19.95 0.31
CA VAL A 316 29.73 19.55 -0.99
C VAL A 316 29.13 20.76 -1.70
N ASP A 317 29.12 20.73 -3.03
CA ASP A 317 28.56 21.81 -3.84
C ASP A 317 27.04 21.72 -3.97
N ILE A 318 26.53 20.48 -4.02
CA ILE A 318 25.11 20.20 -4.26
C ILE A 318 24.64 19.14 -3.28
N ILE A 319 23.46 19.35 -2.71
CA ILE A 319 22.69 18.30 -2.04
C ILE A 319 21.48 17.98 -2.92
N ILE A 320 21.34 16.72 -3.29
CA ILE A 320 20.16 16.17 -3.94
C ILE A 320 19.50 15.22 -2.94
N SER A 321 18.18 15.24 -2.84
CA SER A 321 17.46 14.28 -2.02
C SER A 321 16.04 14.13 -2.53
N GLU A 322 15.53 12.91 -2.44
CA GLU A 322 14.10 12.63 -2.50
C GLU A 322 13.66 12.36 -1.07
N TRP A 323 13.08 13.38 -0.44
CA TRP A 323 12.76 13.39 0.99
C TRP A 323 11.26 13.50 1.25
N MET A 324 10.45 13.66 0.19
CA MET A 324 9.08 14.11 0.33
C MET A 324 8.20 12.97 0.84
N GLY A 325 7.49 13.19 1.94
CA GLY A 325 6.48 12.26 2.44
C GLY A 325 5.07 12.60 1.96
N TYR A 326 4.08 11.84 2.42
CA TYR A 326 2.67 12.21 2.28
C TYR A 326 2.41 13.60 2.87
N PHE A 327 1.53 14.37 2.21
CA PHE A 327 1.32 15.79 2.55
C PHE A 327 2.64 16.60 2.66
N LEU A 328 3.65 16.24 1.87
CA LEU A 328 5.03 16.76 1.80
C LEU A 328 5.90 16.47 3.02
N LEU A 329 5.39 16.71 4.23
CA LEU A 329 6.20 16.75 5.46
C LEU A 329 6.13 15.47 6.31
N PHE A 330 5.31 14.49 5.94
CA PHE A 330 5.24 13.22 6.66
C PHE A 330 6.60 12.50 6.59
N GLU A 331 6.91 11.68 7.60
CA GLU A 331 8.22 11.03 7.82
C GLU A 331 9.38 11.99 8.15
N SER A 332 9.16 13.31 8.10
CA SER A 332 10.10 14.35 8.55
C SER A 332 11.52 14.25 7.97
N MET A 333 11.72 13.60 6.81
CA MET A 333 13.05 13.43 6.22
C MET A 333 13.71 14.75 5.77
N LEU A 334 12.93 15.81 5.57
CA LEU A 334 13.45 17.15 5.34
C LEU A 334 14.37 17.63 6.49
N ASP A 335 14.18 17.14 7.72
CA ASP A 335 15.06 17.44 8.85
C ASP A 335 16.51 17.03 8.56
N SER A 336 16.69 15.81 8.05
CA SER A 336 18.00 15.26 7.69
C SER A 336 18.63 16.02 6.51
N VAL A 337 17.83 16.48 5.56
CA VAL A 337 18.31 17.32 4.45
C VAL A 337 18.75 18.69 4.94
N VAL A 338 17.99 19.32 5.85
CA VAL A 338 18.35 20.60 6.49
C VAL A 338 19.62 20.45 7.33
N TYR A 339 19.76 19.35 8.09
CA TYR A 339 20.98 19.02 8.83
C TYR A 339 22.19 18.91 7.89
N ALA A 340 22.05 18.15 6.79
CA ALA A 340 23.09 17.98 5.79
C ALA A 340 23.46 19.30 5.13
N ARG A 341 22.48 20.16 4.83
CA ARG A 341 22.69 21.49 4.26
C ARG A 341 23.54 22.35 5.19
N ASP A 342 23.12 22.48 6.44
CA ASP A 342 23.75 23.38 7.40
C ASP A 342 25.18 22.93 7.73
N LEU A 343 25.42 21.62 7.78
CA LEU A 343 26.74 21.07 8.09
C LEU A 343 27.66 20.99 6.87
N TYR A 344 27.19 20.43 5.75
CA TYR A 344 28.04 20.00 4.64
C TYR A 344 27.93 20.85 3.38
N LEU A 345 26.91 21.70 3.19
CA LEU A 345 26.84 22.52 1.99
C LEU A 345 27.89 23.63 2.02
N SER A 346 28.60 23.83 0.91
CA SER A 346 29.55 24.93 0.72
C SER A 346 28.84 26.27 0.57
N ASP A 347 29.54 27.37 0.83
CA ASP A 347 29.06 28.70 0.46
C ASP A 347 28.76 28.77 -1.04
N GLY A 348 27.55 29.21 -1.39
CA GLY A 348 27.08 29.24 -2.78
C GLY A 348 26.65 27.88 -3.35
N GLY A 349 26.62 26.83 -2.53
CA GLY A 349 26.02 25.55 -2.90
C GLY A 349 24.49 25.61 -2.99
N SER A 350 23.88 24.53 -3.48
CA SER A 350 22.44 24.45 -3.68
C SER A 350 21.86 23.11 -3.21
N VAL A 351 20.65 23.17 -2.63
CA VAL A 351 19.83 21.99 -2.32
C VAL A 351 18.77 21.84 -3.40
N TYR A 352 18.57 20.62 -3.89
CA TYR A 352 17.53 20.27 -4.85
C TYR A 352 16.68 19.08 -4.37
N PRO A 353 15.35 19.10 -4.60
CA PRO A 353 14.57 20.24 -5.12
C PRO A 353 14.70 21.48 -4.23
N ASP A 354 14.60 22.66 -4.83
CA ASP A 354 14.90 23.93 -4.14
C ASP A 354 13.65 24.60 -3.57
N LEU A 355 12.50 24.46 -4.25
CA LEU A 355 11.22 25.00 -3.81
C LEU A 355 10.15 23.91 -3.80
N CYS A 356 9.29 23.96 -2.78
CA CYS A 356 8.13 23.08 -2.65
C CYS A 356 6.90 23.87 -2.21
N ASN A 357 5.73 23.60 -2.78
CA ASN A 357 4.46 24.17 -2.34
C ASN A 357 3.58 23.10 -1.70
N ILE A 358 2.87 23.44 -0.63
CA ILE A 358 1.74 22.67 -0.12
C ILE A 358 0.46 23.41 -0.50
N SER A 359 -0.47 22.69 -1.15
CA SER A 359 -1.73 23.23 -1.64
C SER A 359 -2.92 22.48 -1.04
N LEU A 360 -4.02 23.20 -0.81
CA LEU A 360 -5.31 22.64 -0.40
C LEU A 360 -6.38 22.85 -1.48
N ALA A 361 -7.34 21.93 -1.56
CA ALA A 361 -8.58 22.09 -2.31
C ALA A 361 -9.77 21.45 -1.56
N ALA A 362 -10.99 21.81 -1.90
CA ALA A 362 -12.20 21.20 -1.33
C ALA A 362 -12.69 20.05 -2.23
N VAL A 363 -13.19 18.99 -1.59
CA VAL A 363 -13.76 17.80 -2.26
C VAL A 363 -15.21 17.63 -1.84
N GLY A 364 -16.07 17.30 -2.81
CA GLY A 364 -17.47 16.95 -2.62
C GLY A 364 -17.76 15.55 -3.12
N ASP A 365 -17.48 14.54 -2.30
CA ASP A 365 -17.72 13.13 -2.58
C ASP A 365 -18.63 12.52 -1.50
N LYS A 366 -19.94 12.59 -1.75
CA LYS A 366 -20.97 12.11 -0.80
C LYS A 366 -20.95 10.59 -0.64
N HIS A 367 -20.64 9.86 -1.71
CA HIS A 367 -20.60 8.40 -1.66
C HIS A 367 -19.48 7.94 -0.74
N LYS A 368 -18.28 8.47 -0.95
CA LYS A 368 -17.12 8.16 -0.13
C LYS A 368 -17.29 8.59 1.33
N HIS A 369 -17.86 9.78 1.56
CA HIS A 369 -18.17 10.24 2.90
C HIS A 369 -19.18 9.30 3.58
N HIS A 370 -20.18 8.82 2.85
CA HIS A 370 -21.11 7.82 3.36
C HIS A 370 -20.37 6.53 3.76
N ASP A 371 -19.57 5.96 2.86
CA ASP A 371 -18.88 4.68 3.11
C ASP A 371 -17.90 4.73 4.29
N ARG A 372 -17.25 5.88 4.52
CA ARG A 372 -16.21 6.04 5.55
C ARG A 372 -16.72 6.60 6.86
N VAL A 373 -17.76 7.43 6.81
CA VAL A 373 -18.25 8.20 7.95
C VAL A 373 -19.68 7.82 8.28
N ALA A 374 -20.64 8.03 7.36
CA ALA A 374 -22.05 7.80 7.65
C ALA A 374 -22.41 6.32 7.85
N PHE A 375 -21.62 5.39 7.29
CA PHE A 375 -21.75 3.94 7.48
C PHE A 375 -21.86 3.57 8.97
N TRP A 376 -21.11 4.24 9.82
CA TRP A 376 -21.11 3.98 11.26
C TRP A 376 -22.41 4.38 11.98
N ASP A 377 -23.28 5.18 11.36
CA ASP A 377 -24.58 5.54 11.96
C ASP A 377 -25.55 4.36 12.00
N ASP A 378 -25.44 3.43 11.05
CA ASP A 378 -26.30 2.26 10.92
C ASP A 378 -25.54 1.10 10.24
N VAL A 379 -24.93 0.26 11.06
CA VAL A 379 -24.23 -0.96 10.63
C VAL A 379 -25.16 -2.14 10.87
N TYR A 380 -25.91 -2.54 9.84
CA TYR A 380 -26.88 -3.65 9.89
C TYR A 380 -27.98 -3.48 10.97
N GLY A 381 -28.47 -2.26 11.18
CA GLY A 381 -29.47 -1.92 12.21
C GLY A 381 -28.88 -1.48 13.54
N PHE A 382 -27.55 -1.52 13.69
CA PHE A 382 -26.85 -1.15 14.92
C PHE A 382 -26.16 0.21 14.79
N ASN A 383 -26.39 1.09 15.76
CA ASN A 383 -25.70 2.37 15.82
C ASN A 383 -24.27 2.17 16.36
N MET A 384 -23.27 2.40 15.50
CA MET A 384 -21.85 2.33 15.81
C MET A 384 -21.18 3.70 15.69
N SER A 385 -21.91 4.80 15.86
CA SER A 385 -21.42 6.16 15.59
C SER A 385 -20.23 6.56 16.48
N CYS A 386 -19.99 5.85 17.59
CA CYS A 386 -18.80 6.00 18.41
C CYS A 386 -17.50 5.74 17.63
N MET A 387 -17.53 4.85 16.62
CA MET A 387 -16.37 4.51 15.79
C MET A 387 -15.89 5.68 14.92
N LYS A 388 -16.76 6.65 14.62
CA LYS A 388 -16.36 7.89 13.91
C LYS A 388 -15.24 8.63 14.62
N LYS A 389 -15.19 8.58 15.96
CA LYS A 389 -14.14 9.24 16.76
C LYS A 389 -12.77 8.58 16.58
N ALA A 390 -12.72 7.31 16.21
CA ALA A 390 -11.48 6.59 15.90
C ALA A 390 -11.11 6.71 14.42
N ALA A 391 -12.09 6.62 13.52
CA ALA A 391 -11.83 6.59 12.07
C ALA A 391 -11.57 7.97 11.44
N LEU A 392 -12.18 9.05 11.95
CA LEU A 392 -12.05 10.39 11.35
C LEU A 392 -10.72 11.12 11.61
N PRO A 393 -10.06 10.93 12.77
CA PRO A 393 -8.73 11.49 12.97
C PRO A 393 -7.67 10.93 12.03
N GLU A 394 -7.86 9.77 11.39
CA GLU A 394 -6.88 9.26 10.44
C GLU A 394 -7.04 9.95 9.07
N ALA A 395 -6.00 10.64 8.61
CA ALA A 395 -5.99 11.18 7.25
C ALA A 395 -5.80 10.04 6.23
N LEU A 396 -6.51 10.11 5.12
CA LEU A 396 -6.44 9.07 4.08
C LEU A 396 -5.44 9.45 2.99
N VAL A 397 -4.65 8.49 2.51
CA VAL A 397 -3.74 8.70 1.37
C VAL A 397 -4.22 7.94 0.16
N GLU A 398 -4.74 8.67 -0.83
CA GLU A 398 -5.42 8.05 -1.97
C GLU A 398 -5.53 8.98 -3.18
N VAL A 399 -5.83 8.40 -4.34
CA VAL A 399 -6.04 9.16 -5.56
C VAL A 399 -7.45 9.77 -5.53
N VAL A 400 -7.51 11.10 -5.48
CA VAL A 400 -8.75 11.86 -5.55
C VAL A 400 -9.16 12.04 -7.01
N LYS A 401 -10.43 11.74 -7.31
CA LYS A 401 -10.97 11.92 -8.66
C LYS A 401 -11.17 13.42 -8.92
N MET A 402 -10.68 13.90 -10.07
CA MET A 402 -10.76 15.34 -10.39
C MET A 402 -12.19 15.88 -10.48
N ASP A 403 -13.17 15.03 -10.81
CA ASP A 403 -14.59 15.42 -10.88
C ASP A 403 -15.22 15.70 -9.50
N THR A 404 -14.64 15.18 -8.41
CA THR A 404 -15.07 15.44 -7.03
C THR A 404 -14.42 16.69 -6.42
N VAL A 405 -13.39 17.25 -7.07
CA VAL A 405 -12.82 18.55 -6.66
C VAL A 405 -13.82 19.67 -6.97
N ILE A 406 -14.09 20.50 -5.96
CA ILE A 406 -15.16 21.51 -5.98
C ILE A 406 -14.69 22.93 -5.65
N SER A 407 -13.37 23.17 -5.61
CA SER A 407 -12.79 24.49 -5.46
C SER A 407 -11.58 24.69 -6.38
N GLU A 408 -11.19 25.95 -6.55
CA GLU A 408 -9.81 26.28 -6.95
C GLU A 408 -8.85 25.87 -5.81
N PRO A 409 -7.62 25.45 -6.13
CA PRO A 409 -6.62 25.16 -5.12
C PRO A 409 -5.99 26.44 -4.56
N THR A 410 -5.54 26.37 -3.31
CA THR A 410 -4.85 27.47 -2.62
C THR A 410 -3.54 26.96 -2.02
N VAL A 411 -2.42 27.60 -2.35
CA VAL A 411 -1.12 27.35 -1.73
C VAL A 411 -1.16 27.86 -0.29
N ILE A 412 -0.85 27.00 0.68
CA ILE A 412 -0.84 27.33 2.10
C ILE A 412 0.57 27.50 2.67
N GLN A 413 1.57 26.95 2.01
CA GLN A 413 2.96 27.05 2.43
C GLN A 413 3.89 26.87 1.22
N THR A 414 4.92 27.70 1.14
CA THR A 414 6.05 27.52 0.22
C THR A 414 7.31 27.32 1.05
N ILE A 415 8.06 26.27 0.76
CA ILE A 415 9.30 25.90 1.44
C ILE A 415 10.46 26.10 0.47
N ASP A 416 11.42 26.94 0.87
CA ASP A 416 12.71 27.08 0.19
C ASP A 416 13.75 26.22 0.92
N CYS A 417 14.10 25.08 0.33
CA CYS A 417 15.03 24.12 0.91
C CYS A 417 16.44 24.70 1.11
N ASN A 418 16.81 25.77 0.41
CA ASN A 418 18.08 26.45 0.58
C ASN A 418 18.12 27.36 1.82
N ARG A 419 16.97 27.66 2.45
CA ARG A 419 16.86 28.68 3.50
C ARG A 419 16.05 28.27 4.72
N VAL A 420 15.12 27.33 4.57
CA VAL A 420 14.16 26.96 5.62
C VAL A 420 14.86 26.45 6.87
N CYS A 421 14.37 26.85 8.04
CA CYS A 421 14.77 26.31 9.34
C CYS A 421 13.72 25.28 9.84
N LEU A 422 14.13 24.35 10.71
CA LEU A 422 13.22 23.32 11.25
C LEU A 422 11.97 23.90 11.94
N SER A 423 12.09 25.06 12.59
CA SER A 423 10.97 25.75 13.23
C SER A 423 9.90 26.25 12.26
N GLU A 424 10.23 26.40 10.97
CA GLU A 424 9.29 26.83 9.93
C GLU A 424 8.51 25.66 9.32
N LEU A 425 8.88 24.41 9.64
CA LEU A 425 8.16 23.21 9.21
C LEU A 425 6.93 22.91 10.09
N GLU A 426 6.81 23.59 11.23
CA GLU A 426 5.59 23.65 12.03
C GLU A 426 4.96 25.04 11.86
N PHE A 427 3.80 25.11 11.22
CA PHE A 427 3.21 26.40 10.83
C PHE A 427 1.70 26.43 11.01
N THR A 428 1.17 27.65 11.11
CA THR A 428 -0.27 27.94 11.10
C THR A 428 -0.56 28.98 10.05
N THR A 429 -1.49 28.68 9.14
CA THR A 429 -1.84 29.57 8.02
C THR A 429 -3.35 29.62 7.84
N ASP A 430 -3.87 30.82 7.58
CA ASP A 430 -5.26 31.01 7.13
C ASP A 430 -5.34 30.70 5.62
N PHE A 431 -6.40 30.02 5.18
CA PHE A 431 -6.64 29.70 3.78
C PHE A 431 -8.05 30.12 3.34
N SER A 432 -8.22 30.37 2.05
CA SER A 432 -9.51 30.63 1.41
C SER A 432 -9.61 29.77 0.15
N LEU A 433 -10.68 28.97 0.05
CA LEU A 433 -10.95 28.12 -1.12
C LEU A 433 -12.12 28.69 -1.90
N ARG A 434 -11.90 29.11 -3.14
CA ARG A 434 -12.98 29.57 -4.03
C ARG A 434 -13.75 28.38 -4.58
N MET A 435 -15.01 28.25 -4.19
CA MET A 435 -15.87 27.14 -4.61
C MET A 435 -16.25 27.27 -6.09
N THR A 436 -16.12 26.18 -6.85
CA THR A 436 -16.47 26.11 -8.28
C THR A 436 -17.83 25.46 -8.52
N LYS A 437 -18.38 24.76 -7.52
CA LYS A 437 -19.66 24.04 -7.62
C LYS A 437 -20.54 24.30 -6.40
N THR A 438 -21.84 24.43 -6.62
CA THR A 438 -22.84 24.43 -5.54
C THR A 438 -23.14 22.98 -5.14
N THR A 439 -22.62 22.55 -3.99
CA THR A 439 -22.79 21.18 -3.49
C THR A 439 -22.46 21.12 -1.99
N VAL A 440 -22.16 19.93 -1.48
CA VAL A 440 -21.70 19.70 -0.12
C VAL A 440 -20.21 19.36 -0.16
N CYS A 441 -19.40 20.16 0.54
CA CYS A 441 -18.00 19.88 0.82
C CYS A 441 -17.90 18.79 1.89
N THR A 442 -17.29 17.67 1.56
CA THR A 442 -17.17 16.49 2.42
C THR A 442 -15.76 16.27 2.94
N ALA A 443 -14.75 16.86 2.31
CA ALA A 443 -13.35 16.75 2.71
C ALA A 443 -12.53 17.95 2.21
N ILE A 444 -11.39 18.17 2.86
CA ILE A 444 -10.29 18.98 2.31
C ILE A 444 -9.23 18.01 1.81
N VAL A 445 -8.66 18.27 0.63
CA VAL A 445 -7.55 17.50 0.08
C VAL A 445 -6.28 18.35 0.09
N GLY A 446 -5.18 17.75 0.52
CA GLY A 446 -3.84 18.30 0.47
C GLY A 446 -2.96 17.58 -0.55
N TYR A 447 -2.17 18.35 -1.30
CA TYR A 447 -1.16 17.85 -2.22
C TYR A 447 0.02 18.85 -2.28
N PHE A 448 1.06 18.53 -3.03
CA PHE A 448 2.23 19.37 -3.14
C PHE A 448 2.79 19.47 -4.56
N ASP A 449 3.58 20.51 -4.78
CA ASP A 449 4.30 20.77 -6.03
C ASP A 449 5.79 20.93 -5.73
N ILE A 450 6.64 20.41 -6.60
CA ILE A 450 8.11 20.37 -6.45
C ILE A 450 8.74 21.09 -7.62
N PHE A 451 9.73 21.93 -7.35
CA PHE A 451 10.42 22.75 -8.33
C PHE A 451 11.94 22.55 -8.27
N PHE A 452 12.59 22.68 -9.43
CA PHE A 452 14.03 22.66 -9.64
C PHE A 452 14.41 23.91 -10.45
N ASP A 453 14.64 25.02 -9.75
CA ASP A 453 14.64 26.36 -10.32
C ASP A 453 15.99 27.09 -10.20
N LYS A 454 16.62 27.04 -9.01
CA LYS A 454 17.85 27.76 -8.71
C LYS A 454 18.97 27.40 -9.68
N ASP A 455 19.67 28.41 -10.20
CA ASP A 455 20.80 28.27 -11.14
C ASP A 455 20.54 27.38 -12.38
N CYS A 456 19.27 27.15 -12.73
CA CYS A 456 18.87 26.30 -13.85
C CYS A 456 18.48 27.11 -15.08
N ASN A 457 18.99 26.69 -16.24
CA ASN A 457 18.52 27.20 -17.54
C ASN A 457 17.20 26.54 -17.95
N ASN A 458 17.05 25.26 -17.62
CA ASN A 458 15.88 24.45 -17.93
C ASN A 458 15.18 24.06 -16.63
N LYS A 459 14.20 24.86 -16.23
CA LYS A 459 13.39 24.61 -15.04
C LYS A 459 12.58 23.32 -15.20
N VAL A 460 12.52 22.54 -14.13
CA VAL A 460 11.70 21.32 -14.05
C VAL A 460 10.81 21.43 -12.83
N MET A 461 9.57 20.94 -12.97
CA MET A 461 8.62 20.86 -11.87
C MET A 461 7.75 19.61 -12.04
N PHE A 462 7.24 19.09 -10.93
CA PHE A 462 6.13 18.15 -10.95
C PHE A 462 5.12 18.46 -9.83
N SER A 463 3.90 17.96 -9.99
CA SER A 463 2.80 18.14 -9.05
C SER A 463 2.29 16.77 -8.61
N THR A 464 1.78 16.69 -7.38
CA THR A 464 1.01 15.53 -6.89
C THR A 464 -0.49 15.84 -6.84
N GLY A 465 -0.94 16.93 -7.46
CA GLY A 465 -2.34 17.34 -7.46
C GLY A 465 -3.28 16.38 -8.20
N PRO A 466 -4.58 16.36 -7.86
CA PRO A 466 -5.57 15.49 -8.49
C PRO A 466 -5.80 15.77 -9.99
N GLN A 467 -5.34 16.92 -10.48
CA GLN A 467 -5.45 17.37 -11.87
C GLN A 467 -4.35 16.83 -12.79
N VAL A 468 -3.31 16.18 -12.26
CA VAL A 468 -2.16 15.69 -13.03
C VAL A 468 -2.04 14.16 -12.98
N THR A 469 -0.99 13.62 -13.63
CA THR A 469 -0.69 12.19 -13.59
C THR A 469 -0.42 11.75 -12.15
N LYS A 470 -1.05 10.64 -11.72
CA LYS A 470 -0.86 10.11 -10.36
C LYS A 470 0.61 9.78 -10.09
N THR A 471 1.02 10.09 -8.87
CA THR A 471 2.30 9.67 -8.27
C THR A 471 2.03 8.67 -7.16
N HIS A 472 3.06 8.03 -6.62
CA HIS A 472 2.92 7.11 -5.48
C HIS A 472 2.46 7.83 -4.19
N TRP A 473 2.77 9.13 -4.05
CA TRP A 473 2.27 9.98 -2.96
C TRP A 473 0.76 10.18 -2.95
N LYS A 474 0.12 10.08 -4.12
CA LYS A 474 -1.32 10.35 -4.30
C LYS A 474 -1.68 11.72 -3.69
N GLN A 475 -2.78 11.81 -2.94
CA GLN A 475 -3.16 13.01 -2.18
C GLN A 475 -3.57 12.62 -0.76
N THR A 476 -3.49 13.58 0.16
CA THR A 476 -3.93 13.42 1.55
C THR A 476 -5.32 14.00 1.74
N VAL A 477 -6.27 13.18 2.19
CA VAL A 477 -7.69 13.53 2.32
C VAL A 477 -8.07 13.65 3.79
N PHE A 478 -8.58 14.83 4.15
CA PHE A 478 -9.06 15.18 5.48
C PHE A 478 -10.60 15.17 5.46
N LEU A 479 -11.20 14.02 5.78
CA LEU A 479 -12.66 13.85 5.81
C LEU A 479 -13.30 14.70 6.92
N LEU A 480 -14.28 15.52 6.54
CA LEU A 480 -15.02 16.34 7.51
C LEU A 480 -16.02 15.46 8.26
N GLU A 481 -16.00 15.49 9.60
CA GLU A 481 -17.03 14.84 10.42
C GLU A 481 -18.44 15.25 9.99
N ARG A 482 -18.62 16.55 9.76
CA ARG A 482 -19.88 17.16 9.35
C ARG A 482 -19.67 17.96 8.07
N PRO A 483 -20.13 17.42 6.92
CA PRO A 483 -20.02 18.10 5.64
C PRO A 483 -20.65 19.50 5.63
N VAL A 484 -20.12 20.36 4.76
CA VAL A 484 -20.44 21.79 4.71
C VAL A 484 -21.13 22.11 3.39
N SER A 485 -22.36 22.63 3.43
CA SER A 485 -23.03 23.15 2.22
C SER A 485 -22.35 24.41 1.72
N VAL A 486 -22.02 24.42 0.42
CA VAL A 486 -21.29 25.51 -0.25
C VAL A 486 -21.96 25.90 -1.56
N GLN A 487 -21.80 27.15 -1.98
CA GLN A 487 -22.27 27.66 -3.27
C GLN A 487 -21.11 28.00 -4.22
N ALA A 488 -21.31 27.81 -5.53
CA ALA A 488 -20.35 28.26 -6.53
C ALA A 488 -20.09 29.78 -6.39
N GLY A 489 -18.81 30.17 -6.39
CA GLY A 489 -18.36 31.54 -6.15
C GLY A 489 -18.16 31.90 -4.67
N GLU A 490 -18.64 31.09 -3.72
CA GLU A 490 -18.37 31.26 -2.29
C GLU A 490 -16.88 31.08 -1.99
N GLU A 491 -16.36 31.85 -1.04
CA GLU A 491 -15.03 31.64 -0.47
C GLU A 491 -15.14 30.92 0.88
N LEU A 492 -14.74 29.66 0.91
CA LEU A 492 -14.69 28.86 2.13
C LEU A 492 -13.38 29.16 2.85
N GLN A 493 -13.47 29.95 3.91
CA GLN A 493 -12.33 30.34 4.75
C GLN A 493 -12.10 29.34 5.88
N GLY A 494 -10.83 29.12 6.21
CA GLY A 494 -10.42 28.28 7.32
C GLY A 494 -8.99 28.55 7.75
N LYS A 495 -8.54 27.80 8.76
CA LYS A 495 -7.18 27.85 9.27
C LYS A 495 -6.62 26.44 9.37
N ILE A 496 -5.38 26.26 8.97
CA ILE A 496 -4.66 24.99 9.11
C ILE A 496 -3.46 25.18 10.03
N LEU A 497 -3.25 24.22 10.94
CA LEU A 497 -2.06 24.09 11.77
C LEU A 497 -1.42 22.74 11.44
N VAL A 498 -0.17 22.76 11.00
CA VAL A 498 0.65 21.58 10.73
C VAL A 498 1.76 21.53 11.77
N ARG A 499 1.90 20.39 12.45
CA ARG A 499 2.94 20.17 13.46
C ARG A 499 3.38 18.72 13.50
N LYS A 500 4.61 18.47 13.95
CA LYS A 500 5.08 17.12 14.24
C LYS A 500 4.40 16.57 15.48
N ASN A 501 4.25 15.26 15.54
CA ASN A 501 3.87 14.61 16.77
C ASN A 501 5.10 14.60 17.72
N LYS A 502 4.90 15.03 18.96
CA LYS A 502 5.98 15.10 19.96
C LYS A 502 6.42 13.72 20.48
N LYS A 503 5.55 12.72 20.38
CA LYS A 503 5.86 11.34 20.77
C LYS A 503 6.52 10.56 19.63
N ASP A 504 6.21 10.95 18.39
CA ASP A 504 6.71 10.33 17.17
C ASP A 504 7.02 11.44 16.16
N PRO A 505 8.27 11.89 16.06
CA PRO A 505 8.69 12.96 15.15
C PRO A 505 8.49 12.63 13.66
N ARG A 506 8.31 11.36 13.29
CA ARG A 506 8.02 10.93 11.91
C ARG A 506 6.55 11.16 11.56
N ALA A 507 5.66 11.13 12.55
CA ALA A 507 4.23 11.39 12.37
C ALA A 507 3.87 12.88 12.34
N LEU A 508 2.79 13.21 11.64
CA LEU A 508 2.26 14.57 11.53
C LEU A 508 0.87 14.69 12.13
N TRP A 509 0.64 15.83 12.80
CA TRP A 509 -0.68 16.29 13.19
C TRP A 509 -1.08 17.51 12.38
N VAL A 510 -2.21 17.38 11.67
CA VAL A 510 -2.81 18.44 10.87
C VAL A 510 -4.13 18.82 11.51
N THR A 511 -4.29 20.08 11.90
CA THR A 511 -5.54 20.58 12.49
C THR A 511 -6.18 21.58 11.56
N ILE A 512 -7.42 21.33 11.15
CA ILE A 512 -8.19 22.22 10.28
C ILE A 512 -9.33 22.82 11.10
N ASP A 513 -9.39 24.15 11.14
CA ASP A 513 -10.50 24.94 11.65
C ASP A 513 -11.32 25.47 10.48
N LEU A 514 -12.58 25.04 10.40
CA LEU A 514 -13.49 25.38 9.31
C LEU A 514 -14.89 25.65 9.87
N ARG A 515 -15.42 26.87 9.66
CA ARG A 515 -16.72 27.32 10.19
C ARG A 515 -16.90 27.01 11.69
N ASP A 516 -15.95 27.47 12.50
CA ASP A 516 -15.91 27.31 13.96
C ASP A 516 -15.87 25.84 14.44
N ARG A 517 -15.39 24.93 13.58
CA ARG A 517 -15.20 23.53 13.90
C ARG A 517 -13.76 23.15 13.65
N LYS A 518 -13.13 22.71 14.72
CA LYS A 518 -11.74 22.26 14.73
C LYS A 518 -11.70 20.74 14.71
N GLN A 519 -11.02 20.18 13.72
CA GLN A 519 -10.75 18.74 13.62
C GLN A 519 -9.25 18.51 13.44
N THR A 520 -8.70 17.59 14.22
CA THR A 520 -7.30 17.20 14.15
C THR A 520 -7.19 15.84 13.49
N TYR A 521 -6.27 15.73 12.55
CA TYR A 521 -5.95 14.53 11.82
C TYR A 521 -4.51 14.11 12.12
N SER A 522 -4.26 12.80 12.17
CA SER A 522 -2.95 12.19 12.21
C SER A 522 -2.62 11.58 10.86
N LEU A 523 -1.40 11.82 10.39
CA LEU A 523 -0.72 10.96 9.41
C LEU A 523 0.31 10.18 10.21
N GLN A 524 0.15 8.86 10.23
CA GLN A 524 1.02 7.90 10.89
C GLN A 524 1.50 6.89 9.87
#